data_AF-A0A840THP2-F1
#
_entry.id   AF-A0A840THP2-F1
#
_cell.length_a   1.000
_cell.length_b   1.000
_cell.length_c   1.000
_cell.angle_alpha   90.00
_cell.angle_beta   90.00
_cell.angle_gamma   90.00
#
_symmetry.space_group_name_H-M   'P 1'
#
loop_
_entity.id
_entity.type
_entity.pdbx_description
1 polymer ?
#
loop_
_entity_poly.entity_id
_entity_poly.type
_entity_poly.pdbx_seq_one_letter_code
_entity_poly.pdbx_strand_id
1 'polypeptide(L)' 'MKQLSPEWVRDFLRQKGREITVEEAAMIYEWLRKVAFLAVGHYLRT' A
#
# COMPACT_ATOMS: atom_id res chain seq x y z
N MET A 1 3.37 -8.15 -12.72
CA MET A 1 3.24 -7.82 -11.28
C MET A 1 1.79 -7.44 -11.03
N LYS A 2 1.13 -7.96 -9.99
CA LYS A 2 -0.23 -7.50 -9.65
C LYS A 2 -0.14 -6.02 -9.29
N GLN A 3 -1.00 -5.20 -9.88
CA GLN A 3 -1.05 -3.77 -9.59
C GLN A 3 -1.63 -3.61 -8.18
N LEU A 4 -0.88 -2.95 -7.29
CA LEU A 4 -1.41 -2.59 -5.97
C LEU A 4 -2.52 -1.55 -6.17
N SER A 5 -3.67 -1.78 -5.54
CA SER A 5 -4.80 -0.86 -5.51
C SER A 5 -5.38 -0.75 -4.10
N PRO A 6 -6.15 0.30 -3.79
CA PRO A 6 -6.86 0.41 -2.51
C PRO A 6 -7.74 -0.81 -2.21
N GLU A 7 -8.43 -1.36 -3.20
CA GLU A 7 -9.29 -2.55 -3.06
C GLU A 7 -8.46 -3.77 -2.68
N TRP A 8 -7.30 -3.94 -3.32
CA TRP A 8 -6.37 -5.01 -2.96
C TRP A 8 -5.87 -4.87 -1.52
N VAL A 9 -5.54 -3.66 -1.08
CA VAL A 9 -5.07 -3.38 0.30
C VAL A 9 -6.16 -3.70 1.31
N ARG A 10 -7.41 -3.30 1.03
CA ARG A 10 -8.57 -3.64 1.87
C ARG A 10 -8.74 -5.15 1.98
N ASP A 11 -8.74 -5.86 0.86
CA ASP A 11 -8.97 -7.29 0.83
C ASP A 11 -7.83 -8.06 1.51
N PHE A 12 -6.59 -7.61 1.32
CA PHE A 12 -5.42 -8.13 2.03
C PHE A 12 -5.56 -7.96 3.56
N LEU A 13 -5.94 -6.77 4.02
CA LEU A 13 -6.09 -6.50 5.46
C LEU A 13 -7.28 -7.26 6.08
N ARG A 14 -8.38 -7.42 5.32
CA ARG A 14 -9.51 -8.28 5.72
C ARG A 14 -9.11 -9.73 5.90
N GLN A 15 -8.29 -10.29 4.99
CA GLN A 15 -7.73 -11.64 5.15
C GLN A 15 -6.83 -11.78 6.38
N LYS A 16 -6.31 -10.67 6.91
CA LYS A 16 -5.53 -10.62 8.16
C LYS A 16 -6.36 -10.31 9.40
N GLY A 17 -7.70 -10.31 9.28
CA GLY A 17 -8.62 -10.04 10.38
C GLY A 17 -8.76 -8.56 10.74
N ARG A 18 -8.38 -7.65 9.83
CA ARG A 18 -8.60 -6.21 9.98
C ARG A 18 -9.74 -5.78 9.07
N GLU A 19 -10.83 -5.34 9.68
CA GLU A 19 -11.94 -4.75 8.94
C GLU A 19 -11.69 -3.26 8.77
N ILE A 20 -11.54 -2.82 7.53
CA ILE A 20 -11.30 -1.42 7.16
C ILE A 20 -12.15 -1.04 5.94
N THR A 21 -12.40 0.26 5.76
CA THR A 21 -13.10 0.79 4.58
C THR A 21 -12.16 0.92 3.38
N VAL A 22 -12.74 1.22 2.21
CA VAL A 22 -11.95 1.49 0.99
C VAL A 22 -11.17 2.80 1.13
N GLU A 23 -11.76 3.82 1.78
CA GLU A 23 -11.08 5.10 2.03
C GLU A 23 -9.85 4.93 2.92
N GLU A 24 -9.98 4.16 4.01
CA GLU A 24 -8.84 3.85 4.89
C GLU A 24 -7.74 3.08 4.13
N ALA A 25 -8.15 2.11 3.30
CA ALA A 25 -7.22 1.38 2.45
C ALA A 25 -6.52 2.28 1.42
N ALA A 26 -7.22 3.28 0.88
CA ALA A 26 -6.64 4.26 -0.04
C ALA A 26 -5.57 5.12 0.64
N MET A 27 -5.80 5.55 1.89
CA MET A 27 -4.80 6.28 2.68
C MET A 27 -3.54 5.44 2.92
N ILE A 28 -3.72 4.16 3.29
CA ILE A 28 -2.61 3.23 3.50
C ILE A 28 -1.84 2.99 2.19
N TYR A 29 -2.55 2.81 1.08
CA TYR A 29 -1.97 2.63 -0.25
C TYR A 29 -1.11 3.83 -0.65
N GLU A 30 -1.61 5.05 -0.49
CA GLU A 30 -0.85 6.27 -0.81
C GLU A 30 0.40 6.43 0.05
N TRP A 31 0.31 6.09 1.33
CA TRP A 31 1.47 6.07 2.21
C TRP A 31 2.52 5.05 1.75
N LEU A 32 2.10 3.81 1.46
CA LEU A 32 2.98 2.75 0.96
C LEU A 32 3.68 3.17 -0.34
N ARG A 33 2.94 3.81 -1.26
CA ARG A 33 3.50 4.31 -2.52
C ARG A 33 4.61 5.34 -2.30
N LYS A 34 4.41 6.29 -1.38
CA LYS A 34 5.42 7.30 -1.03
C LYS A 34 6.65 6.67 -0.39
N VAL A 35 6.47 5.75 0.55
CA VAL A 35 7.57 5.06 1.21
C VAL A 35 8.37 4.22 0.21
N ALA A 36 7.69 3.48 -0.67
CA ALA A 36 8.34 2.70 -1.71
C ALA A 36 9.16 3.59 -2.65
N PHE A 37 8.62 4.74 -3.07
CA PHE A 37 9.36 5.71 -3.90
C PHE A 37 10.63 6.21 -3.21
N LEU A 38 10.54 6.57 -1.92
CA LEU A 38 11.70 7.02 -1.14
C LEU A 38 12.73 5.90 -0.95
N ALA A 39 12.29 4.69 -0.60
CA ALA A 39 13.17 3.54 -0.37
C ALA A 39 13.92 3.13 -1.65
N VAL A 40 13.21 3.03 -2.78
CA VAL A 40 13.82 2.74 -4.08
C VAL A 40 14.72 3.88 -4.52
N GLY A 41 14.27 5.13 -4.37
CA GLY A 41 15.07 6.30 -4.72
C GLY A 41 16.36 6.44 -3.90
N HIS A 42 16.34 6.00 -2.64
CA HIS A 42 17.53 5.92 -1.80
C HIS A 42 18.45 4.78 -2.26
N TYR A 43 17.90 3.58 -2.44
CA TYR A 43 18.66 2.40 -2.88
C TYR A 43 19.38 2.61 -4.21
N LEU A 44 18.74 3.28 -5.18
CA LEU A 44 19.31 3.52 -6.52
C LEU A 44 20.30 4.71 -6.56
N ARG A 45 20.37 5.54 -5.52
CA ARG A 45 21.36 6.64 -5.44
C ARG A 45 22.71 6.19 -4.88
N THR A 46 22.73 5.09 -4.12
CA THR A 46 23.92 4.33 -3.74
C THR A 46 24.42 3.46 -4.88
#